data_AF-A0A178X6Q9-F1
#
_entry.id   AF-A0A178X6Q9-F1
#
_cell.length_a   1.000
_cell.length_b   1.000
_cell.length_c   1.000
_cell.angle_alpha   90.00
_cell.angle_beta   90.00
_cell.angle_gamma   90.00
#
_symmetry.space_group_name_H-M   'P 1'
#
loop_
_entity.id
_entity.type
_entity.pdbx_description
1 polymer ?
#
loop_
_entity_poly.entity_id
_entity_poly.type
_entity_poly.pdbx_seq_one_letter_code
_entity_poly.pdbx_strand_id
1 'polypeptide(L)'
;MDQITAKTLGTPAGGLFGNPWPPDFPAAGQRVAIFAYEVTGVDGTGHNIRTYHVGPAETAAQGPIGSSRDEPQGGTVAWRGCGTGTVTSVSAPPGRERTCEVAPDEASLL
;
A
#
# COMPACT_ATOMS: atom_id res chain seq x y z
N MET A 1 -6.18 11.07 -15.48
CA MET A 1 -6.47 10.12 -14.41
C MET A 1 -5.14 9.75 -13.84
N ASP A 2 -4.84 10.28 -12.67
CA ASP A 2 -3.58 10.00 -12.01
C ASP A 2 -3.66 8.62 -11.34
N GLN A 3 -2.57 7.86 -11.44
CA GLN A 3 -2.48 6.48 -10.98
C GLN A 3 -1.33 6.36 -9.98
N ILE A 4 -1.49 5.46 -9.01
CA ILE A 4 -0.42 5.10 -8.08
C ILE A 4 -0.01 3.65 -8.32
N THR A 5 1.30 3.41 -8.31
CA THR A 5 1.85 2.05 -8.24
C THR A 5 1.82 1.59 -6.79
N ALA A 6 1.06 0.52 -6.51
CA ALA A 6 0.91 -0.05 -5.18
C ALA A 6 1.31 -1.53 -5.16
N LYS A 7 1.91 -1.95 -4.04
CA LYS A 7 2.25 -3.34 -3.76
C LYS A 7 1.01 -4.11 -3.35
N THR A 8 0.91 -5.37 -3.76
CA THR A 8 -0.21 -6.24 -3.34
C THR A 8 0.09 -7.01 -2.04
N LEU A 9 1.23 -6.80 -1.40
CA LEU A 9 1.66 -7.50 -0.19
C LEU A 9 2.00 -6.53 0.94
N GLY A 10 2.07 -7.04 2.17
CA GLY A 10 2.57 -6.29 3.31
C GLY A 10 1.63 -5.18 3.77
N THR A 11 0.32 -5.43 3.77
CA THR A 11 -0.68 -4.48 4.30
C THR A 11 -0.78 -4.55 5.82
N PRO A 12 -1.20 -3.44 6.47
CA PRO A 12 -1.44 -3.44 7.92
C PRO A 12 -2.55 -4.43 8.36
N ALA A 13 -3.45 -4.82 7.44
CA ALA A 13 -4.54 -5.74 7.71
C ALA A 13 -4.18 -7.24 7.56
N GLY A 14 -3.10 -7.59 6.85
CA GLY A 14 -2.87 -8.98 6.41
C GLY A 14 -1.46 -9.55 6.62
N GLY A 15 -0.52 -8.78 7.18
CA GLY A 15 0.86 -9.22 7.36
C GLY A 15 1.61 -9.44 6.04
N LEU A 16 2.85 -9.95 6.12
CA LEU A 16 3.77 -10.15 4.98
C LEU A 16 3.22 -11.06 3.86
N PHE A 17 2.18 -11.85 4.12
CA PHE A 17 1.54 -12.75 3.15
C PHE A 17 0.11 -12.34 2.76
N GLY A 18 -0.36 -11.18 3.22
CA GLY A 18 -1.72 -10.69 3.01
C GLY A 18 -1.98 -10.17 1.61
N ASN A 19 -1.66 -10.96 0.57
CA ASN A 19 -2.13 -10.65 -0.77
C ASN A 19 -3.65 -10.67 -0.76
N PRO A 20 -4.35 -9.58 -1.12
CA PRO A 20 -5.80 -9.62 -1.23
C PRO A 20 -6.25 -10.62 -2.30
N TRP A 21 -5.35 -11.04 -3.21
CA TRP A 21 -5.69 -11.94 -4.29
C TRP A 21 -4.71 -13.11 -4.49
N PRO A 22 -5.22 -14.30 -4.86
CA PRO A 22 -4.39 -15.38 -5.38
C PRO A 22 -3.58 -14.96 -6.63
N PRO A 23 -2.48 -15.67 -6.95
CA PRO A 23 -1.63 -15.38 -8.12
C PRO A 23 -2.38 -15.20 -9.44
N ASP A 24 -3.42 -16.00 -9.69
CA ASP A 24 -4.16 -16.02 -10.97
C ASP A 24 -5.47 -15.21 -10.97
N PHE A 25 -5.73 -14.46 -9.91
CA PHE A 25 -6.97 -13.71 -9.79
C PHE A 25 -6.97 -12.45 -10.70
N PRO A 26 -8.06 -12.19 -11.46
CA PRO A 26 -8.18 -11.03 -12.32
C PRO A 26 -8.43 -9.76 -11.49
N ALA A 27 -7.35 -9.21 -10.92
CA ALA A 27 -7.44 -8.08 -10.00
C ALA A 27 -7.75 -6.74 -10.68
N ALA A 28 -7.60 -6.62 -12.02
CA ALA A 28 -8.02 -5.41 -12.74
C ALA A 28 -9.54 -5.18 -12.61
N GLY A 29 -9.94 -3.94 -12.39
CA GLY A 29 -11.32 -3.53 -12.14
C GLY A 29 -11.81 -3.76 -10.70
N GLN A 30 -10.97 -4.34 -9.83
CA GLN A 30 -11.36 -4.59 -8.45
C GLN A 30 -11.21 -3.33 -7.61
N ARG A 31 -12.15 -3.16 -6.68
CA ARG A 31 -12.05 -2.15 -5.64
C ARG A 31 -11.10 -2.65 -4.54
N VAL A 32 -10.26 -1.77 -4.04
CA VAL A 32 -9.28 -2.05 -3.01
C VAL A 32 -9.21 -0.96 -1.96
N ALA A 33 -8.77 -1.33 -0.76
CA ALA A 33 -8.30 -0.38 0.23
C ALA A 33 -6.87 0.04 -0.12
N ILE A 34 -6.56 1.33 0.00
CA ILE A 34 -5.23 1.89 -0.23
C ILE A 34 -4.61 2.22 1.13
N PHE A 35 -3.34 1.86 1.29
CA PHE A 35 -2.54 2.17 2.46
C PHE A 35 -1.21 2.78 2.04
N ALA A 36 -0.79 3.85 2.69
CA ALA A 36 0.55 4.40 2.57
C ALA A 36 1.42 3.89 3.72
N TYR A 37 2.57 3.33 3.37
CA TYR A 37 3.67 3.06 4.28
C TYR A 37 4.63 4.23 4.20
N GLU A 38 4.79 4.95 5.30
CA GLU A 38 5.60 6.15 5.41
C GLU A 38 6.82 5.83 6.27
N VAL A 39 8.02 5.94 5.68
CA VAL A 39 9.28 5.92 6.42
C VAL A 39 9.63 7.37 6.71
N THR A 40 9.46 7.79 7.97
CA THR A 40 9.62 9.17 8.44
C THR A 40 11.00 9.48 9.01
N GLY A 41 11.83 8.46 9.20
CA GLY A 41 13.20 8.63 9.67
C GLY A 41 14.08 7.43 9.31
N VAL A 42 15.36 7.67 9.07
CA VAL A 42 16.43 6.66 8.96
C VAL A 42 17.66 7.23 9.69
N ASP A 43 18.19 6.50 10.67
CA ASP A 43 19.36 6.91 11.46
C ASP A 43 19.25 8.34 12.04
N GLY A 44 18.06 8.72 12.49
CA GLY A 44 17.78 10.05 13.05
C GLY A 44 17.71 11.19 12.03
N THR A 45 17.87 10.89 10.73
CA THR A 45 17.66 11.85 9.64
C THR A 45 16.23 11.72 9.14
N GLY A 46 15.53 12.85 9.00
CA GLY A 46 14.17 12.87 8.45
C GLY A 46 14.18 12.46 6.99
N HIS A 47 13.62 11.29 6.69
CA HIS A 47 13.33 10.85 5.33
C HIS A 47 11.81 10.88 5.15
N ASN A 48 11.36 11.10 3.92
CA ASN A 48 9.94 11.00 3.57
C ASN A 48 9.81 10.08 2.36
N ILE A 49 9.95 8.78 2.63
CA ILE A 49 9.73 7.74 1.61
C ILE A 49 8.33 7.20 1.82
N ARG A 50 7.50 7.24 0.77
CA ARG A 50 6.15 6.71 0.80
C ARG A 50 6.02 5.58 -0.23
N THR A 51 5.59 4.41 0.22
CA THR A 51 5.17 3.31 -0.66
C THR A 51 3.71 3.00 -0.46
N TYR A 52 2.99 2.68 -1.53
CA TYR A 52 1.57 2.36 -1.45
C TYR A 52 1.35 0.84 -1.47
N HIS A 53 0.35 0.39 -0.73
CA HIS A 53 -0.03 -1.00 -0.59
C HIS A 53 -1.54 -1.14 -0.72
N VAL A 54 -2.00 -2.24 -1.31
CA VAL A 54 -3.43 -2.54 -1.45
C VAL A 54 -3.85 -3.74 -0.62
N GLY A 55 -5.00 -3.60 0.03
CA GLY A 55 -5.67 -4.68 0.76
C GLY A 55 -7.13 -4.86 0.34
N PRO A 56 -7.85 -5.80 0.98
CA PRO A 56 -9.27 -6.01 0.72
C PRO A 56 -10.05 -4.70 0.96
N ALA A 57 -11.02 -4.38 0.08
CA ALA A 57 -11.74 -3.09 0.12
C ALA A 57 -12.45 -2.85 1.46
N GLU A 58 -12.91 -3.91 2.12
CA GLU A 58 -13.53 -3.90 3.44
C GLU A 58 -12.60 -3.41 4.56
N THR A 59 -11.29 -3.38 4.33
CA THR A 59 -10.28 -2.89 5.27
C THR A 59 -9.99 -1.40 5.11
N ALA A 60 -10.68 -0.71 4.21
CA ALA A 60 -10.44 0.70 3.92
C ALA A 60 -10.60 1.57 5.18
N ALA A 61 -9.61 2.43 5.39
CA ALA A 61 -9.58 3.40 6.47
C ALA A 61 -9.02 4.72 5.96
N GLN A 62 -9.27 5.80 6.69
CA GLN A 62 -8.69 7.11 6.43
C GLN A 62 -7.91 7.59 7.65
N GLY A 63 -6.71 8.12 7.43
CA GLY A 63 -5.85 8.65 8.49
C GLY A 63 -4.89 7.62 9.09
N PRO A 64 -4.24 7.92 10.22
CA PRO A 64 -3.22 7.07 10.81
C PRO A 64 -3.76 5.67 11.17
N ILE A 65 -2.99 4.63 10.86
CA ILE A 65 -3.28 3.24 11.22
C ILE A 65 -2.27 2.79 12.27
N GLY A 66 -2.73 2.64 13.50
CA GLY A 66 -1.88 2.29 14.63
C GLY A 66 -0.89 3.40 15.00
N SER A 67 0.11 3.03 15.81
CA SER A 67 1.20 3.93 16.21
C SER A 67 2.40 3.76 15.28
N SER A 68 3.21 4.82 15.16
CA SER A 68 4.53 4.71 14.54
C SER A 68 5.37 3.66 15.26
N ARG A 69 6.20 2.94 14.51
CA ARG A 69 7.06 1.89 15.02
C ARG A 69 8.50 2.15 14.59
N ASP A 70 9.43 1.92 15.52
CA ASP A 70 10.85 1.90 15.19
C ASP A 70 11.24 0.50 14.69
N GLU A 71 11.86 0.46 13.52
CA GLU A 71 12.41 -0.74 12.92
C GLU A 71 13.85 -0.98 13.40
N PRO A 72 14.30 -2.25 13.50
CA PRO A 72 15.65 -2.60 13.97
C PRO A 72 16.79 -1.91 13.21
N GLN A 73 16.54 -1.47 11.98
CA GLN A 73 17.49 -0.78 11.12
C GLN A 73 17.55 0.74 11.38
N GLY A 74 17.01 1.22 12.50
CA GLY A 74 17.06 2.64 12.89
C GLY A 74 16.07 3.53 12.12
N GLY A 75 15.10 2.93 11.43
CA GLY A 75 14.05 3.65 10.73
C GLY A 75 12.79 3.81 11.59
N THR A 76 12.07 4.93 11.45
CA THR A 76 10.73 5.08 12.02
C THR A 76 9.71 4.99 10.90
N VAL A 77 8.70 4.14 11.09
CA VAL A 77 7.68 3.84 10.08
C VAL A 77 6.28 4.05 10.62
N ALA A 78 5.38 4.51 9.76
CA ALA A 78 3.97 4.71 10.06
C ALA A 78 3.09 4.23 8.91
N TRP A 79 1.89 3.77 9.25
CA TRP A 79 0.87 3.42 8.28
C TRP A 79 -0.22 4.48 8.24
N ARG A 80 -0.71 4.77 7.05
CA ARG A 80 -1.84 5.66 6.83
C ARG A 80 -2.85 5.02 5.89
N GLY A 81 -4.10 5.01 6.31
CA GLY A 81 -5.24 4.68 5.48
C GLY A 81 -5.56 5.81 4.53
N CYS A 82 -5.76 5.45 3.27
CA CYS A 82 -5.93 6.36 2.16
C CYS A 82 -7.34 6.30 1.54
N GLY A 83 -8.23 5.47 2.10
CA GLY A 83 -9.53 5.18 1.51
C GLY A 83 -9.46 4.07 0.46
N THR A 84 -10.26 4.19 -0.61
CA THR A 84 -10.37 3.18 -1.65
C THR A 84 -9.89 3.66 -3.01
N GLY A 85 -9.65 2.69 -3.90
CA GLY A 85 -9.48 2.94 -5.32
C GLY A 85 -9.80 1.71 -6.14
N THR A 86 -9.67 1.86 -7.46
CA THR A 86 -9.90 0.79 -8.43
C THR A 86 -8.59 0.40 -9.09
N VAL A 87 -8.30 -0.89 -9.12
CA VAL A 87 -7.13 -1.42 -9.83
C VAL A 87 -7.35 -1.26 -11.34
N THR A 88 -6.40 -0.64 -12.01
CA THR A 88 -6.43 -0.43 -13.47
C THR A 88 -5.58 -1.46 -14.20
N SER A 89 -4.46 -1.88 -13.61
CA SER A 89 -3.62 -2.94 -14.16
C SER A 89 -2.80 -3.63 -13.07
N VAL A 90 -2.26 -4.80 -13.39
CA VAL A 90 -1.45 -5.61 -12.48
C VAL A 90 -0.15 -5.97 -13.21
N SER A 91 0.97 -5.84 -12.52
CA SER A 91 2.28 -6.28 -13.00
C SER A 91 2.83 -7.34 -12.05
N ALA A 92 3.10 -8.54 -12.59
CA ALA A 92 3.68 -9.66 -11.85
C ALA A 92 4.87 -10.25 -12.64
N PRO A 93 6.02 -9.54 -12.69
CA PRO A 93 7.19 -10.05 -13.39
C PRO A 93 7.77 -11.28 -12.66
N PRO A 94 8.29 -12.28 -13.38
CA PRO A 94 8.95 -13.42 -12.75
C PRO A 94 10.11 -12.96 -11.87
N GLY A 95 10.12 -13.42 -10.61
CA GLY A 95 11.16 -13.09 -9.63
C GLY A 95 11.07 -11.69 -9.01
N ARG A 96 10.00 -10.93 -9.26
CA ARG A 96 9.73 -9.62 -8.63
C ARG A 96 8.44 -9.65 -7.81
N GLU A 97 8.37 -8.73 -6.85
CA GLU A 97 7.14 -8.51 -6.09
C GLU A 97 6.01 -8.03 -7.02
N ARG A 98 4.80 -8.56 -6.81
CA ARG A 98 3.60 -8.18 -7.57
C ARG A 98 3.17 -6.78 -7.18
N THR A 99 2.98 -5.92 -8.19
CA THR A 99 2.46 -4.57 -8.04
C THR A 99 1.19 -4.39 -8.88
N CYS A 100 0.46 -3.33 -8.61
CA CYS A 100 -0.72 -2.94 -9.36
C CYS A 100 -0.79 -1.42 -9.50
N GLU A 101 -1.36 -0.97 -10.61
CA GLU A 101 -1.69 0.44 -10.81
C GLU A 101 -3.11 0.67 -10.30
N VAL A 102 -3.29 1.62 -9.41
CA VAL A 102 -4.59 1.93 -8.80
C VAL A 102 -4.96 3.36 -9.15
N ALA A 103 -6.19 3.55 -9.61
CA ALA A 103 -6.82 4.87 -9.68
C ALA A 103 -7.53 5.11 -8.34
N PRO A 104 -7.05 6.03 -7.49
CA PRO A 104 -7.72 6.34 -6.23
C PRO A 104 -9.08 7.00 -6.47
N ASP A 105 -10.05 6.72 -5.60
CA ASP A 105 -11.37 7.37 -5.68
C ASP A 105 -11.29 8.84 -5.22
N GLU A 106 -10.36 9.15 -4.31
CA GLU A 106 -10.07 10.51 -3.85
C GLU A 106 -8.73 11.02 -4.41
N ALA A 107 -8.74 12.22 -5.00
CA ALA A 107 -7.56 12.86 -5.57
C ALA A 107 -6.51 13.27 -4.53
N SER A 108 -6.86 13.28 -3.23
CA SER A 108 -6.00 13.70 -2.10
C SER A 108 -4.75 12.84 -1.89
N LEU A 109 -4.60 11.77 -2.67
CA LEU A 109 -3.50 10.80 -2.59
C LEU A 109 -2.31 11.10 -3.50
N LEU A 110 -2.49 12.07 -4.39
CA LEU A 110 -1.60 12.50 -5.45
C LEU A 110 -0.96 13.83 -5.06
#